data_AF-A0A920KFB4-F1
#
_entry.id   AF-A0A920KFB4-F1
#
_cell.length_a   1.000
_cell.length_b   1.000
_cell.length_c   1.000
_cell.angle_alpha   90.00
_cell.angle_beta   90.00
_cell.angle_gamma   90.00
#
_symmetry.space_group_name_H-M   'P 1'
#
loop_
_entity.id
_entity.type
_entity.pdbx_description
1 polymer ?
#
loop_
_entity_poly.entity_id
_entity_poly.type
_entity_poly.pdbx_seq_one_letter_code
_entity_poly.pdbx_strand_id
1 'polypeptide(L)'
;MTTIELLAKGIAWMVTKSSCQNQAFNLTNTDVFRWKHLWPQIAECFSMPSGSVRPLKLAEVMSERDDLWDSIAKKCRLKSNDLKQVANWGFADATLERYWDEILSHNKCRRLGFEEWDESEARFIHLLKQYQETAILPK
;
A
#
# COMPACT_ATOMS: atom_id res chain seq x y z
N MET A 1 5.81 3.10 5.03
CA MET A 1 5.26 3.03 3.66
C MET A 1 6.04 4.00 2.77
N THR A 2 6.14 3.69 1.48
CA THR A 2 6.82 4.54 0.49
C THR A 2 6.00 4.53 -0.79
N THR A 3 5.57 5.69 -1.27
CA THR A 3 4.79 5.81 -2.50
C THR A 3 5.72 5.74 -3.71
N ILE A 4 5.20 5.25 -4.83
CA ILE A 4 5.99 5.03 -6.05
C ILE A 4 6.51 6.38 -6.57
N GLU A 5 5.68 7.41 -6.54
CA GLU A 5 6.01 8.76 -6.96
C GLU A 5 7.13 9.35 -6.10
N LEU A 6 7.04 9.23 -4.77
CA LEU A 6 8.07 9.73 -3.87
C LEU A 6 9.39 8.96 -4.02
N LEU A 7 9.31 7.63 -4.19
CA LEU A 7 10.48 6.80 -4.47
C LEU A 7 11.17 7.23 -5.77
N ALA A 8 10.39 7.43 -6.84
CA ALA A 8 10.92 7.88 -8.13
C ALA A 8 11.58 9.26 -8.04
N LYS A 9 10.93 10.23 -7.36
CA LYS A 9 11.52 11.55 -7.07
C LYS A 9 12.82 11.43 -6.28
N GLY A 10 12.85 10.58 -5.26
CA GLY A 10 14.04 10.32 -4.44
C GLY A 10 15.19 9.75 -5.26
N ILE A 11 14.92 8.77 -6.14
CA ILE A 11 15.93 8.21 -7.05
C ILE A 11 16.45 9.28 -8.01
N ALA A 12 15.55 10.03 -8.66
CA ALA A 12 15.92 11.10 -9.59
C ALA A 12 16.77 12.20 -8.92
N TRP A 13 16.45 12.52 -7.66
CA TRP A 13 17.25 13.45 -6.86
C TRP A 13 18.63 12.87 -6.51
N MET A 14 18.72 11.62 -6.07
CA MET A 14 20.01 10.99 -5.70
C MET A 14 20.97 10.92 -6.89
N VAL A 15 20.48 10.63 -8.10
CA VAL A 15 21.35 10.52 -9.29
C VAL A 15 21.88 11.87 -9.79
N THR A 16 21.24 12.98 -9.43
CA THR A 16 21.65 14.33 -9.84
C THR A 16 22.52 15.03 -8.81
N LYS A 17 22.67 14.48 -7.60
CA LYS A 17 23.37 15.12 -6.48
C LYS A 17 24.66 14.40 -6.11
N SER A 18 25.80 15.05 -6.36
CA SER A 18 27.13 14.47 -6.08
C SER A 18 27.31 14.03 -4.63
N SER A 19 26.72 14.74 -3.67
CA SER A 19 26.75 14.38 -2.25
C SER A 19 26.01 13.08 -1.90
N CYS A 20 25.28 12.47 -2.85
CA CYS A 20 24.58 11.20 -2.69
C CYS A 20 25.34 10.00 -3.26
N GLN A 21 26.47 10.21 -3.94
CA GLN A 21 27.23 9.12 -4.55
C GLN A 21 27.73 8.12 -3.50
N ASN A 22 27.72 6.83 -3.86
CA ASN A 22 28.21 5.71 -3.05
C ASN A 22 27.62 5.64 -1.63
N GLN A 23 26.32 5.95 -1.51
CA GLN A 23 25.65 6.00 -0.22
C GLN A 23 24.27 5.34 -0.27
N ALA A 24 23.94 4.63 0.80
CA ALA A 24 22.58 4.12 1.03
C ALA A 24 21.69 5.20 1.67
N PHE A 25 20.40 5.18 1.32
CA PHE A 25 19.38 6.10 1.81
C PHE A 25 18.09 5.35 2.13
N ASN A 26 17.41 5.77 3.20
CA ASN A 26 16.05 5.36 3.47
C ASN A 26 15.08 6.34 2.79
N LEU A 27 14.16 5.82 1.98
CA LEU A 27 13.07 6.59 1.41
C LEU A 27 11.74 6.05 1.93
N THR A 28 11.00 6.92 2.60
CA THR A 28 9.65 6.68 3.13
C THR A 28 8.83 7.94 2.92
N ASN A 29 7.52 7.84 3.11
CA ASN A 29 6.58 8.98 3.09
C ASN A 29 6.88 10.06 4.14
N THR A 30 7.77 9.75 5.09
CA THR A 30 8.21 10.58 6.23
C THR A 30 7.20 10.71 7.37
N ASP A 31 5.93 10.39 7.14
CA ASP A 31 4.91 10.25 8.17
C ASP A 31 4.84 8.81 8.74
N VAL A 32 4.01 8.64 9.77
CA VAL A 32 3.67 7.36 10.38
C VAL A 32 2.16 7.26 10.49
N PHE A 33 1.62 6.05 10.36
CA PHE A 33 0.20 5.79 10.46
C PHE A 33 -0.09 4.55 11.32
N ARG A 34 -1.35 4.34 11.65
CA ARG A 34 -1.80 3.13 12.37
C ARG A 34 -2.86 2.42 11.55
N TRP A 35 -2.72 1.11 11.37
CA TRP A 35 -3.73 0.28 10.69
C TRP A 35 -5.14 0.48 11.27
N LYS A 36 -5.27 0.64 12.58
CA LYS A 36 -6.58 0.87 13.23
C LYS A 36 -7.31 2.15 12.77
N HIS A 37 -6.58 3.16 12.28
CA HIS A 37 -7.15 4.40 11.74
C HIS A 37 -7.43 4.28 10.24
N LEU A 38 -6.56 3.58 9.51
CA LEU A 38 -6.70 3.38 8.06
C LEU A 38 -7.79 2.35 7.71
N TRP A 39 -7.94 1.28 8.49
CA TRP A 39 -8.86 0.17 8.17
C TRP A 39 -10.33 0.59 8.02
N PRO A 40 -10.89 1.46 8.88
CA PRO A 40 -12.24 1.99 8.67
C PRO A 40 -12.40 2.77 7.37
N GLN A 41 -11.38 3.53 6.95
CA GLN A 41 -11.39 4.29 5.70
C GLN A 41 -11.35 3.35 4.47
N ILE A 42 -10.59 2.25 4.56
CA ILE A 42 -10.60 1.19 3.53
C ILE A 42 -12.01 0.59 3.40
N ALA A 43 -12.65 0.24 4.53
CA ALA A 43 -14.00 -0.34 4.53
C ALA A 43 -15.04 0.61 3.91
N GLU A 44 -14.93 1.91 4.19
CA GLU A 44 -15.79 2.95 3.60
C GLU A 44 -15.67 3.01 2.07
N CYS A 45 -14.47 2.78 1.50
CA CYS A 45 -14.29 2.75 0.04
C CYS A 45 -15.10 1.65 -0.66
N PHE A 46 -15.50 0.60 0.07
CA PHE A 46 -16.36 -0.49 -0.42
C PHE A 46 -17.78 -0.42 0.16
N SER A 47 -18.16 0.70 0.77
CA SER A 47 -19.47 0.90 1.41
C SER A 47 -19.85 -0.22 2.40
N MET A 48 -18.87 -0.71 3.17
CA MET A 48 -19.07 -1.81 4.11
C MET A 48 -18.65 -1.42 5.54
N PRO A 49 -19.26 -2.03 6.57
CA PRO A 49 -18.83 -1.81 7.95
C PRO A 49 -17.41 -2.33 8.17
N SER A 50 -16.62 -1.58 8.94
CA SER A 50 -15.29 -2.03 9.36
C SER A 50 -15.40 -3.23 10.31
N GLY A 51 -14.59 -4.26 10.07
CA GLY A 51 -14.51 -5.43 10.94
C GLY A 51 -13.73 -5.15 12.23
N SER A 52 -13.84 -6.06 13.20
CA SER A 52 -12.98 -6.08 14.37
C SER A 52 -11.63 -6.75 14.06
N VAL A 53 -10.61 -6.43 14.86
CA VAL A 53 -9.29 -7.07 14.76
C VAL A 53 -9.42 -8.56 15.07
N ARG A 54 -8.96 -9.40 14.16
CA ARG A 54 -8.94 -10.86 14.30
C ARG A 54 -7.61 -11.41 13.78
N PRO A 55 -6.94 -12.33 14.50
CA PRO A 55 -5.69 -12.93 14.06
C PRO A 55 -5.94 -14.03 13.01
N LEU A 56 -6.33 -13.62 11.80
CA LEU A 56 -6.61 -14.51 10.69
C LEU A 56 -5.45 -14.49 9.70
N LYS A 57 -5.10 -15.67 9.16
CA LYS A 57 -4.19 -15.79 8.01
C LYS A 57 -4.98 -15.59 6.73
N LEU A 58 -4.77 -14.46 6.05
CA LEU A 58 -5.46 -14.13 4.81
C LEU A 58 -5.16 -15.16 3.72
N ALA A 59 -3.95 -15.69 3.66
CA ALA A 59 -3.61 -16.74 2.69
C ALA A 59 -4.48 -18.00 2.86
N GLU A 60 -4.81 -18.38 4.10
CA GLU A 60 -5.69 -19.51 4.38
C GLU A 60 -7.15 -19.15 4.06
N VAL A 61 -7.63 -18.01 4.57
CA VAL A 61 -9.03 -17.55 4.41
C VAL A 61 -9.41 -17.33 2.93
N MET A 62 -8.45 -16.89 2.12
CA MET A 62 -8.67 -16.55 0.71
C MET A 62 -8.34 -17.70 -0.26
N SER A 63 -7.76 -18.81 0.21
CA SER A 63 -7.28 -19.92 -0.63
C SER A 63 -8.36 -20.58 -1.51
N GLU A 64 -9.61 -20.56 -1.07
CA GLU A 64 -10.76 -21.15 -1.78
C GLU A 64 -11.73 -20.09 -2.33
N ARG A 65 -11.24 -18.87 -2.58
CA ARG A 65 -12.08 -17.73 -3.02
C ARG A 65 -11.91 -17.35 -4.49
N ASP A 66 -11.16 -18.13 -5.26
CA ASP A 66 -10.92 -17.87 -6.69
C ASP A 66 -12.25 -17.79 -7.49
N ASP A 67 -13.17 -18.74 -7.31
CA ASP A 67 -14.47 -18.75 -8.01
C ASP A 67 -15.38 -17.58 -7.62
N LEU A 68 -15.32 -17.16 -6.35
CA LEU A 68 -16.04 -16.00 -5.85
C LEU A 68 -15.51 -14.72 -6.50
N TRP A 69 -14.19 -14.59 -6.59
CA TRP A 69 -13.56 -13.44 -7.25
C TRP A 69 -13.88 -13.42 -8.74
N ASP A 70 -13.80 -14.55 -9.45
CA ASP A 70 -14.16 -14.63 -10.87
C ASP A 70 -15.61 -14.17 -11.12
N SER A 71 -16.54 -14.57 -10.24
CA SER A 71 -17.93 -14.13 -10.29
C SER A 71 -18.08 -12.61 -10.09
N ILE A 72 -17.36 -12.04 -9.11
CA ILE A 72 -17.34 -10.60 -8.86
C ILE A 72 -16.74 -9.86 -10.06
N ALA A 73 -15.59 -10.33 -10.56
CA ALA A 73 -14.87 -9.72 -11.67
C ALA A 73 -15.73 -9.67 -12.94
N LYS A 74 -16.44 -10.75 -13.27
CA LYS A 74 -17.39 -10.79 -14.39
C LYS A 74 -18.55 -9.82 -14.19
N LYS A 75 -19.17 -9.82 -13.00
CA LYS A 75 -20.32 -8.95 -12.68
C LYS A 75 -19.95 -7.47 -12.75
N CYS A 76 -18.77 -7.11 -12.23
CA CYS A 76 -18.27 -5.74 -12.17
C CYS A 76 -17.44 -5.33 -13.40
N ARG A 77 -17.23 -6.23 -14.36
CA ARG A 77 -16.42 -6.02 -15.58
C ARG A 77 -14.99 -5.56 -15.26
N LEU A 78 -14.35 -6.24 -14.30
CA LEU A 78 -12.98 -5.95 -13.89
C LEU A 78 -11.98 -6.43 -14.94
N LYS A 79 -10.80 -5.80 -14.96
CA LYS A 79 -9.71 -6.09 -15.91
C LYS A 79 -9.10 -7.48 -15.73
N SER A 80 -9.12 -8.01 -14.52
CA SER A 80 -8.61 -9.35 -14.22
C SER A 80 -9.59 -10.10 -13.33
N ASN A 81 -9.89 -11.33 -13.72
CA ASN A 81 -10.63 -12.31 -12.94
C ASN A 81 -9.71 -13.31 -12.22
N ASP A 82 -8.39 -13.17 -12.37
CA ASP A 82 -7.40 -13.97 -11.66
C ASP A 82 -7.05 -13.28 -10.33
N LEU A 83 -7.50 -13.87 -9.22
CA LEU A 83 -7.30 -13.31 -7.88
C LEU A 83 -5.80 -13.17 -7.55
N LYS A 84 -4.95 -14.03 -8.11
CA LYS A 84 -3.50 -14.04 -7.85
C LYS A 84 -2.77 -12.89 -8.54
N GLN A 85 -3.37 -12.30 -9.58
CA GLN A 85 -2.83 -11.10 -10.23
C GLN A 85 -3.14 -9.81 -9.46
N VAL A 86 -4.20 -9.81 -8.65
CA VAL A 86 -4.65 -8.61 -7.94
C VAL A 86 -4.26 -8.60 -6.46
N ALA A 87 -4.00 -9.76 -5.86
CA ALA A 87 -3.69 -9.88 -4.44
C ALA A 87 -2.53 -10.85 -4.16
N ASN A 88 -1.62 -10.42 -3.29
CA ASN A 88 -0.60 -11.27 -2.69
C ASN A 88 -0.88 -11.45 -1.19
N TRP A 89 -1.58 -12.53 -0.85
CA TRP A 89 -2.02 -12.78 0.53
C TRP A 89 -0.86 -13.04 1.49
N GLY A 90 0.20 -13.72 1.05
CA GLY A 90 1.38 -13.96 1.88
C GLY A 90 2.11 -12.66 2.25
N PHE A 91 2.14 -11.68 1.32
CA PHE A 91 2.66 -10.36 1.62
C PHE A 91 1.77 -9.59 2.62
N ALA A 92 0.45 -9.69 2.47
CA ALA A 92 -0.49 -9.07 3.41
C ALA A 92 -0.33 -9.66 4.82
N ASP A 93 -0.24 -10.98 4.95
CA ASP A 93 0.00 -11.66 6.22
C ASP A 93 1.33 -11.21 6.85
N ALA A 94 2.42 -11.23 6.08
CA ALA A 94 3.73 -10.79 6.56
C ALA A 94 3.78 -9.32 6.99
N THR A 95 2.85 -8.50 6.49
CA THR A 95 2.73 -7.07 6.85
C THR A 95 1.86 -6.87 8.09
N LEU A 96 0.70 -7.54 8.15
CA LEU A 96 -0.32 -7.32 9.19
C LEU A 96 -0.08 -8.13 10.46
N GLU A 97 0.70 -9.21 10.40
CA GLU A 97 1.03 -10.04 11.57
C GLU A 97 2.10 -9.41 12.48
N ARG A 98 2.80 -8.37 12.01
CA ARG A 98 3.85 -7.72 12.80
C ARG A 98 3.24 -7.01 14.01
N TYR A 99 3.80 -7.30 15.18
CA TYR A 99 3.43 -6.66 16.44
C TYR A 99 4.37 -5.50 16.82
N TRP A 100 5.23 -5.07 15.89
CA TRP A 100 6.16 -3.97 16.06
C TRP A 100 6.06 -2.99 14.88
N ASP A 101 6.50 -1.75 15.12
CA ASP A 101 6.52 -0.70 14.10
C ASP A 101 7.85 -0.74 13.32
N GLU A 102 7.78 -0.68 11.99
CA GLU A 102 8.94 -0.49 11.11
C GLU A 102 9.05 0.98 10.68
N ILE A 103 9.86 1.74 11.41
CA ILE A 103 10.07 3.17 11.17
C ILE A 103 11.50 3.38 10.67
N LEU A 104 11.64 3.99 9.50
CA LEU A 104 12.93 4.29 8.90
C LEU A 104 13.22 5.80 9.00
N SER A 105 14.43 6.15 9.42
CA SER A 105 14.83 7.57 9.50
C SER A 105 15.07 8.16 8.12
N HIS A 106 14.39 9.25 7.80
CA HIS A 106 14.56 10.03 6.57
C HIS A 106 15.53 11.22 6.73
N ASN A 107 16.15 11.36 7.91
CA ASN A 107 16.96 12.53 8.25
C ASN A 107 18.16 12.73 7.32
N LYS A 108 18.74 11.65 6.78
CA LYS A 108 19.85 11.72 5.83
C LYS A 108 19.44 12.42 4.54
N CYS A 109 18.28 12.06 3.98
CA CYS A 109 17.72 12.71 2.78
C CYS A 109 17.47 14.20 3.05
N ARG A 110 16.82 14.53 4.17
CA ARG A 110 16.55 15.93 4.57
C ARG A 110 17.82 16.75 4.76
N ARG A 111 18.85 16.21 5.43
CA ARG A 111 20.14 16.90 5.62
C ARG A 111 20.84 17.22 4.30
N LEU A 112 20.62 16.39 3.28
CA LEU A 112 21.14 16.63 1.94
C LEU A 112 20.15 17.39 1.05
N GLY A 113 19.07 17.96 1.61
CA GLY A 113 18.14 18.85 0.90
C GLY A 113 17.11 18.13 0.04
N PHE A 114 16.72 16.91 0.38
CA PHE A 114 15.49 16.28 -0.14
C PHE A 114 14.35 16.52 0.85
N GLU A 115 13.39 17.34 0.45
CA GLU A 115 12.30 17.82 1.33
C GLU A 115 10.92 17.27 0.93
N GLU A 116 10.86 16.45 -0.12
CA GLU A 116 9.61 15.82 -0.57
C GLU A 116 9.08 14.85 0.49
N TRP A 117 7.76 14.78 0.60
CA TRP A 117 7.03 13.91 1.51
C TRP A 117 5.69 13.53 0.89
N ASP A 118 5.01 12.57 1.50
CA ASP A 118 3.66 12.17 1.08
C ASP A 118 2.85 11.79 2.32
N GLU A 119 1.52 11.89 2.23
CA GLU A 119 0.63 11.49 3.33
C GLU A 119 0.17 10.06 3.13
N SER A 120 0.54 9.17 4.05
CA SER A 120 0.36 7.73 3.92
C SER A 120 -1.10 7.34 3.81
N GLU A 121 -1.94 7.75 4.76
CA GLU A 121 -3.36 7.35 4.77
C GLU A 121 -4.10 7.89 3.55
N ALA A 122 -3.92 9.18 3.23
CA ALA A 122 -4.53 9.80 2.06
C ALA A 122 -4.09 9.14 0.75
N ARG A 123 -2.80 8.81 0.58
CA ARG A 123 -2.33 8.12 -0.64
C ARG A 123 -2.92 6.72 -0.74
N PHE A 124 -3.02 5.98 0.36
CA PHE A 124 -3.58 4.63 0.34
C PHE A 124 -5.02 4.64 -0.19
N ILE A 125 -5.84 5.57 0.32
CA ILE A 125 -7.23 5.76 -0.15
C ILE A 125 -7.28 6.24 -1.60
N HIS A 126 -6.39 7.15 -2.00
CA HIS A 126 -6.28 7.59 -3.38
C HIS A 126 -5.99 6.43 -4.34
N LEU A 127 -5.03 5.56 -4.02
CA LEU A 127 -4.67 4.39 -4.83
C LEU A 127 -5.82 3.39 -4.92
N LEU A 128 -6.53 3.14 -3.81
CA LEU A 128 -7.73 2.29 -3.84
C LEU A 128 -8.79 2.83 -4.79
N LYS A 129 -9.09 4.13 -4.72
CA LYS A 129 -10.05 4.78 -5.63
C LYS A 129 -9.59 4.71 -7.09
N GLN A 130 -8.30 4.92 -7.36
CA GLN A 130 -7.75 4.76 -8.71
C GLN A 130 -7.90 3.32 -9.22
N TYR A 131 -7.73 2.31 -8.36
CA TYR A 131 -7.97 0.92 -8.74
C TYR A 131 -9.44 0.63 -9.01
N GLN A 132 -10.37 1.28 -8.31
CA GLN A 132 -11.80 1.19 -8.62
C GLN A 132 -12.15 1.88 -9.94
N GLU A 133 -11.64 3.10 -10.17
CA GLU A 133 -11.84 3.88 -11.40
C GLU A 133 -11.28 3.17 -12.64
N THR A 134 -10.17 2.45 -12.47
CA THR A 134 -9.51 1.71 -13.54
C THR A 134 -9.97 0.25 -13.66
N ALA A 135 -11.05 -0.13 -12.96
CA ALA A 135 -11.66 -1.46 -12.98
C ALA A 135 -10.69 -2.61 -12.59
N ILE A 136 -9.73 -2.34 -11.71
CA ILE A 136 -8.92 -3.38 -11.04
C ILE A 136 -9.70 -3.92 -9.83
N LEU A 137 -10.37 -3.03 -9.09
CA LEU A 137 -11.22 -3.36 -7.94
C LEU A 137 -12.68 -2.95 -8.20
N PRO A 138 -13.66 -3.60 -7.57
CA PRO A 138 -15.05 -3.19 -7.64
C PRO A 138 -15.28 -1.89 -6.85
N LYS A 139 -16.28 -1.11 -7.28
CA LYS A 139 -16.80 0.03 -6.53
C LYS A 139 -17.56 -0.42 -5.29
#